data_AF-A0A0Q7ZGI8-F1
#
_entry.id   AF-A0A0Q7ZGI8-F1
#
_cell.length_a   1.000
_cell.length_b   1.000
_cell.length_c   1.000
_cell.angle_alpha   90.00
_cell.angle_beta   90.00
_cell.angle_gamma   90.00
#
_symmetry.space_group_name_H-M   'P 1'
#
loop_
_entity.id
_entity.type
_entity.pdbx_description
1 polymer ?
#
loop_
_entity_poly.entity_id
_entity_poly.type
_entity_poly.pdbx_seq_one_letter_code
_entity_poly.pdbx_strand_id
1 'polypeptide(L)'
;MTAIFAALLAGTATTAFAVPGVTPSPYATALEPGQSVTITKTVETPVIPPNPDIVFLADTTTSMGASISNVQANADSIVDQVLADQPTAQFAVADYKDVADYSGAHFNLRQQLTADPAAVAAGINAWTPLSGGGSDAAEDWIGALGEVPSAIDFRSDGTPVVVMFGDSTSHDPSAGFSLATATAALQAAGVRVIAIAVPGADGFLWNGLDTAGQATAVTNSTGGTLASANPSEVSAAILSALQNLPAEVTHQAVCDPGVSVSLTPPSQNVTSGGTVSFDETITLAADAPQGTTVSCQVSFLVNGQLPGPEFVQQVDVDVLDVEPPVVTVSDETVEATGPDGAEVDYDATATDNVDGPLVPTCAPPSGSLFAIGATVVTCTATDAAGNTGSGTGTMTVVDTTPPDVACSEGANPGGTVPRSHNQDGFFLLGATDLVDPDPVIYVRDSGSGTLFGPYADGQQIKYTETPGGQPRSKSMPGDIVHLFGTGDAEVIAVDSFGNTSAPVSCLVPPPPM
;
A
#
# COMPACT_ATOMS: atom_id res chain seq x y z
N MET A 1 -46.11 14.29 14.74
CA MET A 1 -44.75 14.84 14.59
C MET A 1 -44.69 15.55 13.27
N THR A 2 -44.53 16.88 13.33
CA THR A 2 -44.66 17.82 12.21
C THR A 2 -43.29 17.95 11.53
N ALA A 3 -43.22 17.69 10.22
CA ALA A 3 -42.00 17.89 9.44
C ALA A 3 -41.82 19.38 9.12
N ILE A 4 -40.69 19.95 9.53
CA ILE A 4 -40.25 21.30 9.19
C ILE A 4 -39.36 21.20 7.95
N PHE A 5 -39.82 21.77 6.82
CA PHE A 5 -38.98 22.01 5.65
C PHE A 5 -38.15 23.28 5.89
N ALA A 6 -36.83 23.13 5.98
CA ALA A 6 -35.89 24.25 5.96
C ALA A 6 -35.60 24.63 4.50
N ALA A 7 -35.88 25.90 4.15
CA ALA A 7 -35.53 26.46 2.85
C ALA A 7 -34.03 26.76 2.79
N LEU A 8 -33.33 26.12 1.85
CA LEU A 8 -31.93 26.38 1.55
C LEU A 8 -31.83 27.67 0.72
N LEU A 9 -31.27 28.75 1.28
CA LEU A 9 -30.88 29.90 0.48
C LEU A 9 -29.67 29.52 -0.37
N ALA A 10 -29.85 29.53 -1.69
CA ALA A 10 -28.74 29.44 -2.64
C ALA A 10 -27.93 30.75 -2.58
N GLY A 11 -26.84 30.74 -1.82
CA GLY A 11 -25.78 31.74 -1.96
C GLY A 11 -25.08 31.53 -3.30
N THR A 12 -24.93 32.60 -4.08
CA THR A 12 -24.09 32.59 -5.28
C THR A 12 -22.65 32.32 -4.84
N ALA A 13 -22.16 31.11 -5.10
CA ALA A 13 -20.75 30.79 -4.98
C ALA A 13 -19.99 31.68 -5.96
N THR A 14 -19.30 32.70 -5.46
CA THR A 14 -18.19 33.30 -6.18
C THR A 14 -17.18 32.19 -6.39
N THR A 15 -16.90 31.84 -7.64
CA THR A 15 -15.83 30.92 -8.00
C THR A 15 -14.53 31.49 -7.43
N ALA A 16 -14.10 30.98 -6.28
CA ALA A 16 -12.73 31.17 -5.84
C ALA A 16 -11.86 30.60 -6.97
N PHE A 17 -10.98 31.41 -7.55
CA PHE A 17 -9.95 30.89 -8.44
C PHE A 17 -9.24 29.78 -7.68
N ALA A 18 -9.10 28.60 -8.28
CA ALA A 18 -8.37 27.51 -7.66
C ALA A 18 -6.95 28.01 -7.38
N VAL A 19 -6.49 27.83 -6.14
CA VAL A 19 -5.10 28.16 -5.79
C VAL A 19 -4.21 27.21 -6.61
N PRO A 20 -3.15 27.70 -7.28
CA PRO A 20 -2.18 26.86 -7.97
C PRO A 20 -1.71 25.72 -7.07
N GLY A 21 -1.54 24.51 -7.61
CA GLY A 21 -1.21 23.34 -6.81
C GLY A 21 -1.27 22.05 -7.60
N VAL A 22 -1.31 20.94 -6.87
CA VAL A 22 -1.22 19.59 -7.43
C VAL A 22 -2.59 18.92 -7.51
N THR A 23 -2.93 18.34 -8.66
CA THR A 23 -4.20 17.62 -8.89
C THR A 23 -3.97 16.30 -9.62
N PRO A 24 -4.57 15.17 -9.17
CA PRO A 24 -5.35 15.01 -7.94
C PRO A 24 -4.47 15.06 -6.67
N SER A 25 -4.99 15.62 -5.58
CA SER A 25 -4.38 15.57 -4.25
C SER A 25 -5.48 15.74 -3.18
N PRO A 26 -5.58 14.85 -2.16
CA PRO A 26 -4.84 13.59 -2.01
C PRO A 26 -5.25 12.54 -3.06
N TYR A 27 -4.50 11.44 -3.14
CA TYR A 27 -4.84 10.27 -3.96
C TYR A 27 -4.87 9.01 -3.11
N ALA A 28 -5.94 8.23 -3.20
CA ALA A 28 -6.08 6.96 -2.50
C ALA A 28 -6.48 5.86 -3.49
N THR A 29 -5.93 4.66 -3.31
CA THR A 29 -6.23 3.48 -4.12
C THR A 29 -6.03 2.19 -3.33
N ALA A 30 -6.49 1.06 -3.87
CA ALA A 30 -6.21 -0.26 -3.32
C ALA A 30 -5.50 -1.12 -4.37
N LEU A 31 -4.45 -1.83 -3.96
CA LEU A 31 -3.62 -2.65 -4.84
C LEU A 31 -3.31 -3.99 -4.19
N GLU A 32 -3.24 -5.05 -5.00
CA GLU A 32 -2.67 -6.32 -4.56
C GLU A 32 -1.13 -6.20 -4.51
N PRO A 33 -0.44 -6.97 -3.65
CA PRO A 33 1.02 -7.01 -3.61
C PRO A 33 1.64 -7.22 -5.00
N GLY A 34 2.64 -6.40 -5.34
CA GLY A 34 3.34 -6.45 -6.63
C GLY A 34 2.65 -5.71 -7.79
N GLN A 35 1.46 -5.13 -7.58
CA GLN A 35 0.79 -4.32 -8.59
C GLN A 35 1.31 -2.88 -8.64
N SER A 36 0.97 -2.20 -9.73
CA SER A 36 1.23 -0.77 -9.93
C SER A 36 0.05 -0.09 -10.62
N VAL A 37 -0.18 1.18 -10.31
CA VAL A 37 -1.13 2.04 -11.01
C VAL A 37 -0.41 3.27 -11.55
N THR A 38 -0.81 3.75 -12.72
CA THR A 38 -0.32 5.01 -13.28
C THR A 38 -1.47 5.99 -13.43
N ILE A 39 -1.29 7.21 -12.94
CA ILE A 39 -2.24 8.31 -13.05
C ILE A 39 -1.59 9.54 -13.67
N THR A 40 -2.38 10.35 -14.36
CA THR A 40 -1.92 11.66 -14.80
C THR A 40 -1.99 12.65 -13.64
N LYS A 41 -0.86 13.27 -13.35
CA LYS A 41 -0.70 14.32 -12.34
C LYS A 41 -0.52 15.66 -13.02
N THR A 42 -1.26 16.67 -12.61
CA THR A 42 -1.09 18.04 -13.08
C THR A 42 -0.58 18.94 -11.96
N VAL A 43 0.36 19.81 -12.28
CA VAL A 43 0.89 20.83 -11.36
C VAL A 43 0.68 22.20 -12.00
N GLU A 44 -0.16 23.02 -11.40
CA GLU A 44 -0.33 24.42 -11.77
C GLU A 44 0.64 25.26 -10.96
N THR A 45 1.55 25.96 -11.63
CA THR A 45 2.57 26.77 -10.96
C THR A 45 2.03 28.14 -10.56
N PRO A 46 2.54 28.76 -9.48
CA PRO A 46 2.16 30.12 -9.13
C PRO A 46 2.57 31.10 -10.23
N VAL A 47 1.81 32.18 -10.38
CA VAL A 47 2.05 33.23 -11.39
C VAL A 47 3.36 33.96 -11.18
N ILE A 48 3.83 34.11 -9.93
CA ILE A 48 5.17 34.63 -9.61
C ILE A 48 5.94 33.52 -8.90
N PRO A 49 7.25 33.30 -9.18
CA PRO A 49 8.05 32.28 -8.50
C PRO A 49 8.01 32.38 -6.97
N PRO A 50 8.07 31.25 -6.25
CA PRO A 50 7.95 31.22 -4.79
C PRO A 50 9.12 31.92 -4.09
N ASN A 51 8.80 32.56 -2.95
CA ASN A 51 9.76 33.25 -2.08
C ASN A 51 10.71 34.23 -2.81
N PRO A 52 10.20 35.15 -3.66
CA PRO A 52 11.07 35.94 -4.53
C PRO A 52 11.79 37.06 -3.78
N ASP A 53 13.05 37.29 -4.16
CA ASP A 53 13.85 38.45 -3.75
C ASP A 53 14.02 39.38 -4.95
N ILE A 54 13.17 40.40 -5.03
CA ILE A 54 13.04 41.25 -6.22
C ILE A 54 13.85 42.54 -6.03
N VAL A 55 14.85 42.74 -6.88
CA VAL A 55 15.63 43.97 -6.93
C VAL A 55 15.11 44.84 -8.06
N PHE A 56 14.49 45.99 -7.76
CA PHE A 56 14.19 47.00 -8.77
C PHE A 56 15.46 47.83 -9.04
N LEU A 57 15.94 47.79 -10.29
CA LEU A 57 17.17 48.47 -10.72
C LEU A 57 16.85 49.47 -11.84
N ALA A 58 16.80 50.75 -11.49
CA ALA A 58 16.42 51.80 -12.44
C ALA A 58 17.62 52.50 -13.06
N ASP A 59 17.58 52.69 -14.38
CA ASP A 59 18.33 53.76 -15.03
C ASP A 59 17.79 55.12 -14.55
N THR A 60 18.66 55.95 -13.97
CA THR A 60 18.30 57.28 -13.44
C THR A 60 19.00 58.43 -14.15
N THR A 61 19.30 58.24 -15.43
CA THR A 61 19.76 59.28 -16.34
C THR A 61 18.62 60.22 -16.75
N THR A 62 18.96 61.33 -17.42
CA THR A 62 17.99 62.39 -17.73
C THR A 62 16.86 61.93 -18.66
N SER A 63 17.11 61.00 -19.58
CA SER A 63 16.12 60.49 -20.55
C SER A 63 15.00 59.68 -19.89
N MET A 64 15.27 59.08 -18.72
CA MET A 64 14.38 58.14 -18.05
C MET A 64 13.28 58.78 -17.20
N GLY A 65 13.18 60.11 -17.18
CA GLY A 65 12.26 60.84 -16.29
C GLY A 65 10.79 60.41 -16.40
N ALA A 66 10.30 60.15 -17.62
CA ALA A 66 8.91 59.70 -17.83
C ALA A 66 8.68 58.27 -17.31
N SER A 67 9.63 57.36 -17.56
CA SER A 67 9.62 55.97 -17.09
C SER A 67 9.68 55.88 -15.58
N ILE A 68 10.58 56.64 -14.95
CA ILE A 68 10.71 56.72 -13.49
C ILE A 68 9.41 57.25 -12.87
N SER A 69 8.85 58.33 -13.44
CA SER A 69 7.58 58.89 -12.95
C SER A 69 6.44 57.87 -13.03
N ASN A 70 6.42 57.05 -14.09
CA ASN A 70 5.45 55.97 -14.23
C ASN A 70 5.61 54.90 -13.14
N VAL A 71 6.83 54.43 -12.87
CA VAL A 71 7.06 53.42 -11.82
C VAL A 71 6.79 53.98 -10.43
N GLN A 72 7.22 55.22 -10.14
CA GLN A 72 6.94 55.91 -8.87
C GLN A 72 5.45 56.06 -8.59
N ALA A 73 4.67 56.47 -9.60
CA ALA A 73 3.22 56.62 -9.47
C ALA A 73 2.49 55.29 -9.24
N ASN A 74 3.11 54.15 -9.54
CA ASN A 74 2.54 52.81 -9.42
C ASN A 74 3.28 51.92 -8.42
N ALA A 75 4.20 52.47 -7.62
CA ALA A 75 5.08 51.70 -6.74
C ALA A 75 4.29 50.79 -5.78
N ASP A 76 3.31 51.37 -5.07
CA ASP A 76 2.44 50.63 -4.15
C ASP A 76 1.67 49.52 -4.89
N SER A 77 1.13 49.83 -6.07
CA SER A 77 0.36 48.86 -6.86
C SER A 77 1.19 47.68 -7.36
N ILE A 78 2.47 47.90 -7.69
CA ILE A 78 3.38 46.83 -8.09
C ILE A 78 3.66 45.92 -6.89
N VAL A 79 4.04 46.50 -5.76
CA VAL A 79 4.40 45.76 -4.54
C VAL A 79 3.21 44.98 -4.00
N ASP A 80 2.02 45.59 -3.95
CA ASP A 80 0.79 44.95 -3.48
C ASP A 80 0.37 43.77 -4.34
N GLN A 81 0.48 43.88 -5.67
CA GLN A 81 0.15 42.77 -6.58
C GLN A 81 1.13 41.61 -6.43
N VAL A 82 2.43 41.90 -6.31
CA VAL A 82 3.42 40.85 -6.06
C VAL A 82 3.18 40.15 -4.72
N LEU A 83 2.88 40.90 -3.65
CA LEU A 83 2.61 40.34 -2.33
C LEU A 83 1.28 39.56 -2.27
N ALA A 84 0.30 39.94 -3.10
CA ALA A 84 -0.94 39.19 -3.23
C ALA A 84 -0.70 37.79 -3.83
N ASP A 85 0.19 37.69 -4.81
CA ASP A 85 0.57 36.42 -5.45
C ASP A 85 1.62 35.65 -4.64
N GLN A 86 2.55 36.35 -3.99
CA GLN A 86 3.67 35.81 -3.22
C GLN A 86 3.86 36.59 -1.89
N PRO A 87 3.13 36.22 -0.83
CA PRO A 87 3.18 36.93 0.46
C PRO A 87 4.55 36.94 1.14
N THR A 88 5.45 36.04 0.74
CA THR A 88 6.83 35.95 1.24
C THR A 88 7.84 36.74 0.42
N ALA A 89 7.39 37.48 -0.60
CA ALA A 89 8.25 38.33 -1.41
C ALA A 89 8.95 39.38 -0.57
N GLN A 90 10.23 39.63 -0.87
CA GLN A 90 10.96 40.78 -0.36
C GLN A 90 11.55 41.57 -1.52
N PHE A 91 11.77 42.86 -1.28
CA PHE A 91 12.19 43.78 -2.34
C PHE A 91 13.38 44.61 -1.91
N ALA A 92 14.31 44.82 -2.85
CA ALA A 92 15.38 45.80 -2.76
C ALA A 92 15.21 46.82 -3.89
N VAL A 93 15.76 48.02 -3.70
CA VAL A 93 15.66 49.10 -4.67
C VAL A 93 17.04 49.71 -4.87
N ALA A 94 17.47 49.79 -6.12
CA ALA A 94 18.72 50.42 -6.51
C ALA A 94 18.55 51.22 -7.81
N ASP A 95 19.52 52.07 -8.10
CA ASP A 95 19.64 52.74 -9.39
C ASP A 95 21.07 52.72 -9.91
N TYR A 96 21.19 52.89 -11.22
CA TYR A 96 22.46 53.08 -11.90
C TYR A 96 22.47 54.32 -12.79
N LYS A 97 23.69 54.76 -13.13
CA LYS A 97 24.07 55.89 -14.00
C LYS A 97 25.47 55.62 -14.58
N ASP A 98 25.95 56.44 -15.51
CA ASP A 98 27.35 56.46 -15.95
C ASP A 98 28.34 56.97 -14.87
N VAL A 99 29.51 56.32 -14.75
CA VAL A 99 30.67 56.71 -13.91
C VAL A 99 31.29 58.05 -14.32
N ALA A 100 31.18 58.45 -15.59
CA ALA A 100 31.79 59.66 -16.15
C ALA A 100 30.98 60.93 -15.86
N ASP A 101 29.67 60.80 -15.67
CA ASP A 101 28.74 61.94 -15.57
C ASP A 101 28.42 62.35 -14.13
N TYR A 102 28.88 61.61 -13.12
CA TYR A 102 28.54 61.89 -11.73
C TYR A 102 29.72 61.66 -10.77
N SER A 103 29.95 62.61 -9.84
CA SER A 103 30.97 62.48 -8.79
C SER A 103 30.56 61.57 -7.62
N GLY A 104 29.42 60.89 -7.73
CA GLY A 104 28.91 59.92 -6.75
C GLY A 104 28.99 58.50 -7.27
N ALA A 105 28.40 57.55 -6.54
CA ALA A 105 28.43 56.14 -6.95
C ALA A 105 27.55 55.93 -8.20
N HIS A 106 28.10 55.22 -9.18
CA HIS A 106 27.38 54.82 -10.40
C HIS A 106 26.23 53.87 -10.07
N PHE A 107 26.38 53.03 -9.04
CA PHE A 107 25.35 52.20 -8.44
C PHE A 107 24.97 52.75 -7.06
N ASN A 108 23.68 52.91 -6.79
CA ASN A 108 23.18 53.37 -5.49
C ASN A 108 22.13 52.40 -4.96
N LEU A 109 22.42 51.74 -3.83
CA LEU A 109 21.42 51.00 -3.06
C LEU A 109 20.54 52.00 -2.29
N ARG A 110 19.26 52.09 -2.67
CA ARG A 110 18.26 52.97 -2.02
C ARG A 110 17.56 52.30 -0.86
N GLN A 111 17.28 51.01 -1.00
CA GLN A 111 16.59 50.20 -0.01
C GLN A 111 17.15 48.78 -0.08
N GLN A 112 17.65 48.26 1.05
CA GLN A 112 18.02 46.85 1.16
C GLN A 112 16.76 45.98 1.17
N LEU A 113 16.93 44.69 0.87
CA LEU A 113 15.87 43.68 0.91
C LEU A 113 14.98 43.81 2.16
N THR A 114 13.68 44.02 1.94
CA THR A 114 12.69 44.20 3.01
C THR A 114 11.32 43.69 2.57
N ALA A 115 10.52 43.27 3.56
CA ALA A 115 9.11 42.93 3.38
C ALA A 115 8.16 44.13 3.65
N ASP A 116 8.69 45.29 4.05
CA ASP A 116 7.89 46.50 4.35
C ASP A 116 7.56 47.28 3.07
N PRO A 117 6.29 47.26 2.58
CA PRO A 117 5.92 47.93 1.34
C PRO A 117 6.20 49.44 1.34
N ALA A 118 6.07 50.09 2.49
CA ALA A 118 6.31 51.53 2.61
C ALA A 118 7.78 51.88 2.43
N ALA A 119 8.68 51.03 2.93
CA ALA A 119 10.13 51.19 2.74
C ALA A 119 10.53 50.97 1.27
N VAL A 120 9.92 50.00 0.60
CA VAL A 120 10.13 49.74 -0.85
C VAL A 120 9.66 50.93 -1.68
N ALA A 121 8.44 51.41 -1.43
CA ALA A 121 7.89 52.59 -2.12
C ALA A 121 8.76 53.83 -1.86
N ALA A 122 9.26 54.03 -0.64
CA ALA A 122 10.19 55.11 -0.33
C ALA A 122 11.51 54.99 -1.11
N GLY A 123 12.05 53.77 -1.27
CA GLY A 123 13.23 53.50 -2.10
C GLY A 123 13.00 53.85 -3.57
N ILE A 124 11.86 53.44 -4.16
CA ILE A 124 11.49 53.75 -5.55
C ILE A 124 11.31 55.27 -5.73
N ASN A 125 10.67 55.92 -4.76
CA ASN A 125 10.48 57.37 -4.76
C ASN A 125 11.79 58.17 -4.54
N ALA A 126 12.87 57.52 -4.12
CA ALA A 126 14.19 58.13 -4.01
C ALA A 126 14.95 58.19 -5.35
N TRP A 127 14.47 57.48 -6.38
CA TRP A 127 15.03 57.61 -7.73
C TRP A 127 14.85 59.04 -8.25
N THR A 128 15.98 59.68 -8.55
CA THR A 128 16.04 61.06 -9.00
C THR A 128 16.80 61.11 -10.32
N PRO A 129 16.10 61.36 -11.45
CA PRO A 129 16.76 61.53 -12.74
C PRO A 129 17.82 62.63 -12.65
N LEU A 130 18.98 62.42 -13.27
CA LEU A 130 19.99 63.47 -13.39
C LEU A 130 19.40 64.71 -14.09
N SER A 131 19.74 65.91 -13.60
CA SER A 131 19.34 67.17 -14.22
C SER A 131 20.44 67.66 -15.17
N GLY A 132 20.47 67.11 -16.39
CA GLY A 132 21.52 67.37 -17.39
C GLY A 132 22.81 66.60 -17.12
N GLY A 133 23.45 66.12 -18.19
CA GLY A 133 24.62 65.22 -18.13
C GLY A 133 24.38 63.98 -18.98
N GLY A 134 25.47 63.36 -19.45
CA GLY A 134 25.56 62.41 -20.55
C GLY A 134 26.73 62.82 -21.45
N SER A 135 27.96 62.42 -21.13
CA SER A 135 29.13 62.72 -21.97
C SER A 135 29.16 61.83 -23.21
N ASP A 136 28.55 60.65 -23.10
CA ASP A 136 28.27 59.71 -24.17
C ASP A 136 26.95 58.97 -23.95
N ALA A 137 26.73 57.88 -24.70
CA ALA A 137 25.45 57.20 -24.81
C ALA A 137 25.30 55.99 -23.92
N ALA A 138 26.40 55.29 -23.71
CA ALA A 138 26.34 54.07 -22.96
C ALA A 138 26.30 54.40 -21.46
N GLU A 139 25.56 53.61 -20.71
CA GLU A 139 25.45 53.76 -19.25
C GLU A 139 26.21 52.63 -18.54
N ASP A 140 26.31 52.66 -17.21
CA ASP A 140 27.01 51.62 -16.46
C ASP A 140 26.12 50.52 -15.85
N TRP A 141 25.11 50.07 -16.59
CA TRP A 141 24.22 49.02 -16.09
C TRP A 141 24.86 47.62 -16.00
N ILE A 142 25.87 47.30 -16.83
CA ILE A 142 26.64 46.06 -16.66
C ILE A 142 27.40 46.08 -15.32
N GLY A 143 27.99 47.21 -14.96
CA GLY A 143 28.67 47.43 -13.69
C GLY A 143 27.70 47.28 -12.50
N ALA A 144 26.55 47.95 -12.58
CA ALA A 144 25.48 47.83 -11.58
C ALA A 144 25.01 46.38 -11.38
N LEU A 145 24.78 45.64 -12.46
CA LEU A 145 24.45 44.21 -12.40
C LEU A 145 25.57 43.37 -11.77
N GLY A 146 26.83 43.72 -12.02
CA GLY A 146 27.99 43.08 -11.39
C GLY A 146 28.09 43.33 -9.88
N GLU A 147 27.61 44.47 -9.39
CA GLU A 147 27.62 44.80 -7.96
C GLU A 147 26.48 44.14 -7.18
N VAL A 148 25.31 43.93 -7.79
CA VAL A 148 24.09 43.40 -7.13
C VAL A 148 24.36 42.17 -6.26
N PRO A 149 25.05 41.10 -6.73
CA PRO A 149 25.32 39.91 -5.91
C PRO A 149 26.03 40.17 -4.58
N SER A 150 26.79 41.27 -4.50
CA SER A 150 27.55 41.66 -3.29
C SER A 150 26.90 42.79 -2.50
N ALA A 151 26.04 43.58 -3.14
CA ALA A 151 25.37 44.73 -2.53
C ALA A 151 24.03 44.36 -1.87
N ILE A 152 23.37 43.30 -2.35
CA ILE A 152 22.06 42.87 -1.85
C ILE A 152 22.24 41.67 -0.92
N ASP A 153 21.64 41.75 0.27
CA ASP A 153 21.62 40.67 1.25
C ASP A 153 20.52 39.66 0.89
N PHE A 154 20.71 38.91 -0.19
CA PHE A 154 19.76 37.88 -0.63
C PHE A 154 19.53 36.82 0.44
N ARG A 155 18.28 36.37 0.56
CA ARG A 155 17.93 35.28 1.48
C ARG A 155 18.47 33.97 0.92
N SER A 156 18.97 33.11 1.80
CA SER A 156 19.52 31.81 1.41
C SER A 156 18.49 30.85 0.80
N ASP A 157 17.21 31.05 1.12
CA ASP A 157 16.05 30.31 0.62
C ASP A 157 15.21 31.14 -0.39
N GLY A 158 15.65 32.36 -0.73
CA GLY A 158 14.98 33.24 -1.67
C GLY A 158 15.19 32.84 -3.12
N THR A 159 14.35 33.34 -4.02
CA THR A 159 14.57 33.26 -5.47
C THR A 159 14.94 34.64 -6.03
N PRO A 160 16.24 34.94 -6.23
CA PRO A 160 16.69 36.27 -6.63
C PRO A 160 16.28 36.64 -8.07
N VAL A 161 15.66 37.82 -8.22
CA VAL A 161 15.27 38.40 -9.51
C VAL A 161 15.64 39.87 -9.53
N VAL A 162 16.42 40.30 -10.51
CA VAL A 162 16.67 41.72 -10.79
C VAL A 162 15.74 42.16 -11.90
N VAL A 163 14.94 43.19 -11.65
CA VAL A 163 14.12 43.85 -12.68
C VAL A 163 14.78 45.18 -13.03
N MET A 164 15.48 45.18 -14.15
CA MET A 164 16.22 46.33 -14.67
C MET A 164 15.43 47.01 -15.79
N PHE A 165 15.38 48.33 -15.80
CA PHE A 165 14.84 49.09 -16.94
C PHE A 165 15.74 50.27 -17.29
N GLY A 166 15.86 50.56 -18.58
CA GLY A 166 16.75 51.59 -19.12
C GLY A 166 16.51 51.78 -20.62
N ASP A 167 17.07 52.86 -21.18
CA ASP A 167 16.88 53.22 -22.59
C ASP A 167 18.15 53.27 -23.43
N SER A 168 19.29 52.80 -22.87
CA SER A 168 20.56 52.76 -23.60
C SER A 168 21.43 51.53 -23.32
N THR A 169 22.39 51.29 -24.22
CA THR A 169 23.41 50.24 -24.10
C THR A 169 24.33 50.48 -22.90
N SER A 170 25.11 49.48 -22.47
CA SER A 170 26.11 49.69 -21.42
C SER A 170 27.54 49.66 -21.95
N HIS A 171 28.44 50.36 -21.24
CA HIS A 171 29.88 50.20 -21.42
C HIS A 171 30.28 48.73 -21.22
N ASP A 172 31.28 48.24 -21.96
CA ASP A 172 31.85 46.91 -21.72
C ASP A 172 33.38 46.96 -21.91
N PRO A 173 34.18 47.01 -20.84
CA PRO A 173 33.76 46.91 -19.43
C PRO A 173 33.04 48.16 -18.90
N SER A 174 32.09 47.95 -17.99
CA SER A 174 31.31 48.97 -17.26
C SER A 174 31.68 48.95 -15.78
N ALA A 175 32.08 50.11 -15.24
CA ALA A 175 32.47 50.29 -13.84
C ALA A 175 33.36 49.18 -13.22
N GLY A 176 34.23 48.55 -14.02
CA GLY A 176 35.13 47.47 -13.59
C GLY A 176 34.64 46.04 -13.85
N PHE A 177 33.43 45.86 -14.37
CA PHE A 177 32.88 44.58 -14.80
C PHE A 177 32.75 44.52 -16.32
N SER A 178 33.23 43.44 -16.96
CA SER A 178 32.77 43.10 -18.31
C SER A 178 31.42 42.39 -18.25
N LEU A 179 30.69 42.37 -19.37
CA LEU A 179 29.43 41.64 -19.51
C LEU A 179 29.59 40.18 -19.05
N ALA A 180 30.70 39.55 -19.43
CA ALA A 180 31.01 38.18 -19.05
C ALA A 180 31.20 38.02 -17.53
N THR A 181 31.94 38.93 -16.88
CA THR A 181 32.18 38.85 -15.43
C THR A 181 30.94 39.18 -14.59
N ALA A 182 30.13 40.16 -15.00
CA ALA A 182 28.86 40.47 -14.34
C ALA A 182 27.88 39.30 -14.47
N THR A 183 27.74 38.73 -15.68
CA THR A 183 26.87 37.57 -15.91
C THR A 183 27.30 36.36 -15.08
N ALA A 184 28.60 36.09 -14.99
CA ALA A 184 29.11 34.99 -14.15
C ALA A 184 28.84 35.22 -12.65
N ALA A 185 28.94 36.46 -12.16
CA ALA A 185 28.62 36.80 -10.78
C ALA A 185 27.12 36.61 -10.47
N LEU A 186 26.25 37.05 -11.38
CA LEU A 186 24.80 36.84 -11.28
C LEU A 186 24.43 35.34 -11.27
N GLN A 187 25.00 34.56 -12.18
CA GLN A 187 24.79 33.11 -12.23
C GLN A 187 25.28 32.41 -10.95
N ALA A 188 26.44 32.81 -10.42
CA ALA A 188 26.98 32.26 -9.18
C ALA A 188 26.08 32.57 -7.97
N ALA A 189 25.36 33.70 -8.00
CA ALA A 189 24.38 34.08 -6.99
C ALA A 189 22.95 33.59 -7.29
N GLY A 190 22.73 32.85 -8.39
CA GLY A 190 21.40 32.38 -8.78
C GLY A 190 20.42 33.49 -9.19
N VAL A 191 20.91 34.65 -9.61
CA VAL A 191 20.10 35.82 -9.95
C VAL A 191 19.59 35.73 -11.38
N ARG A 192 18.26 35.83 -11.56
CA ARG A 192 17.61 36.01 -12.87
C ARG A 192 17.49 37.49 -13.19
N VAL A 193 17.82 37.89 -14.42
CA VAL A 193 17.66 39.29 -14.86
C VAL A 193 16.45 39.42 -15.79
N ILE A 194 15.47 40.23 -15.38
CA ILE A 194 14.44 40.78 -16.24
C ILE A 194 14.91 42.15 -16.72
N ALA A 195 14.99 42.34 -18.03
CA ALA A 195 15.33 43.62 -18.64
C ALA A 195 14.11 44.21 -19.35
N ILE A 196 13.82 45.48 -19.10
CA ILE A 196 12.76 46.24 -19.77
C ILE A 196 13.41 47.36 -20.57
N ALA A 197 13.52 47.13 -21.87
CA ALA A 197 14.03 48.11 -22.81
C ALA A 197 12.97 49.21 -23.04
N VAL A 198 13.30 50.42 -22.60
CA VAL A 198 12.48 51.60 -22.88
C VAL A 198 13.01 52.23 -24.17
N PRO A 199 12.15 52.56 -25.15
CA PRO A 199 12.59 53.31 -26.31
C PRO A 199 12.89 54.76 -25.91
N GLY A 200 14.07 55.27 -26.27
CA GLY A 200 14.43 56.67 -26.04
C GLY A 200 13.43 57.62 -26.70
N ALA A 201 13.07 58.71 -26.00
CA ALA A 201 11.95 59.58 -26.36
C ALA A 201 12.07 60.29 -27.73
N ASP A 202 13.26 60.33 -28.33
CA ASP A 202 13.57 61.34 -29.34
C ASP A 202 13.89 60.78 -30.73
N GLY A 203 13.97 59.45 -30.93
CA GLY A 203 14.33 58.87 -32.23
C GLY A 203 15.71 59.30 -32.77
N PHE A 204 16.52 59.97 -31.95
CA PHE A 204 17.87 60.43 -32.26
C PHE A 204 18.84 59.79 -31.26
N LEU A 205 19.63 58.84 -31.77
CA LEU A 205 20.98 58.45 -31.31
C LEU A 205 21.16 57.62 -30.02
N TRP A 206 20.14 57.35 -29.20
CA TRP A 206 20.29 56.51 -28.00
C TRP A 206 19.61 55.16 -28.22
N ASN A 207 20.43 54.16 -28.51
CA ASN A 207 20.02 52.96 -29.21
C ASN A 207 19.39 51.90 -28.28
N GLY A 208 18.55 52.25 -27.31
CA GLY A 208 17.83 51.25 -26.52
C GLY A 208 18.73 50.34 -25.66
N LEU A 209 18.11 49.69 -24.67
CA LEU A 209 18.83 48.84 -23.73
C LEU A 209 19.63 47.69 -24.38
N ASP A 210 19.20 47.23 -25.57
CA ASP A 210 19.70 46.00 -26.19
C ASP A 210 20.26 46.14 -27.62
N THR A 211 20.54 47.34 -28.14
CA THR A 211 21.08 47.42 -29.54
C THR A 211 22.44 46.75 -29.70
N ALA A 212 23.23 46.67 -28.63
CA ALA A 212 24.47 45.90 -28.62
C ALA A 212 24.28 44.39 -28.34
N GLY A 213 23.04 43.93 -28.13
CA GLY A 213 22.70 42.55 -27.75
C GLY A 213 23.08 42.16 -26.32
N GLN A 214 23.51 43.13 -25.51
CA GLN A 214 24.04 42.90 -24.16
C GLN A 214 22.92 42.48 -23.18
N ALA A 215 21.74 43.08 -23.28
CA ALA A 215 20.61 42.76 -22.41
C ALA A 215 20.03 41.37 -22.77
N THR A 216 19.92 41.04 -24.06
CA THR A 216 19.58 39.68 -24.53
C THR A 216 20.60 38.66 -24.02
N ALA A 217 21.90 38.98 -24.05
CA ALA A 217 22.93 38.05 -23.61
C ALA A 217 22.84 37.74 -22.10
N VAL A 218 22.68 38.75 -21.24
CA VAL A 218 22.58 38.55 -19.78
C VAL A 218 21.27 37.89 -19.38
N THR A 219 20.13 38.30 -19.96
CA THR A 219 18.81 37.73 -19.65
C THR A 219 18.74 36.24 -20.02
N ASN A 220 19.22 35.85 -21.22
CA ASN A 220 19.30 34.45 -21.64
C ASN A 220 20.23 33.62 -20.75
N SER A 221 21.39 34.17 -20.38
CA SER A 221 22.38 33.45 -19.58
C SER A 221 21.92 33.25 -18.12
N THR A 222 21.08 34.15 -17.62
CA THR A 222 20.56 34.10 -16.25
C THR A 222 19.19 33.44 -16.16
N GLY A 223 18.54 33.07 -17.27
CA GLY A 223 17.20 32.48 -17.27
C GLY A 223 16.08 33.48 -16.98
N GLY A 224 16.32 34.77 -17.24
CA GLY A 224 15.30 35.81 -17.16
C GLY A 224 14.73 36.17 -18.54
N THR A 225 14.26 37.40 -18.71
CA THR A 225 13.51 37.82 -19.91
C THR A 225 13.86 39.24 -20.34
N LEU A 226 13.73 39.53 -21.64
CA LEU A 226 13.81 40.87 -22.20
C LEU A 226 12.43 41.27 -22.75
N ALA A 227 11.90 42.38 -22.28
CA ALA A 227 10.68 42.99 -22.79
C ALA A 227 10.94 44.44 -23.22
N SER A 228 10.00 45.01 -23.97
CA SER A 228 10.02 46.44 -24.31
C SER A 228 8.74 47.10 -23.84
N ALA A 229 8.85 48.33 -23.35
CA ALA A 229 7.72 49.10 -22.84
C ALA A 229 7.90 50.58 -23.19
N ASN A 230 6.81 51.25 -23.60
CA ASN A 230 6.85 52.70 -23.67
C ASN A 230 7.06 53.30 -22.27
N PRO A 231 7.57 54.53 -22.14
CA PRO A 231 7.78 55.16 -20.83
C PRO A 231 6.55 55.17 -19.90
N SER A 232 5.33 55.22 -20.46
CA SER A 232 4.08 55.18 -19.69
C SER A 232 3.60 53.77 -19.29
N GLU A 233 4.29 52.72 -19.70
CA GLU A 233 3.88 51.32 -19.57
C GLU A 233 4.88 50.47 -18.77
N VAL A 234 5.96 51.07 -18.27
CA VAL A 234 7.05 50.36 -17.59
C VAL A 234 6.56 49.60 -16.36
N SER A 235 5.70 50.19 -15.52
CA SER A 235 5.11 49.51 -14.36
C SER A 235 4.31 48.26 -14.72
N ALA A 236 3.52 48.33 -15.81
CA ALA A 236 2.77 47.19 -16.32
C ALA A 236 3.69 46.11 -16.90
N ALA A 237 4.76 46.51 -17.59
CA ALA A 237 5.77 45.58 -18.11
C ALA A 237 6.55 44.88 -16.99
N ILE A 238 6.87 45.57 -15.89
CA ILE A 238 7.46 44.97 -14.68
C ILE A 238 6.59 43.83 -14.17
N LEU A 239 5.30 44.10 -13.91
CA LEU A 239 4.37 43.09 -13.40
C LEU A 239 4.20 41.93 -14.38
N SER A 240 4.00 42.24 -15.66
CA SER A 240 3.85 41.21 -16.70
C SER A 240 5.09 40.32 -16.81
N ALA A 241 6.29 40.88 -16.73
CA ALA A 241 7.52 40.11 -16.83
C ALA A 241 7.76 39.23 -15.60
N LEU A 242 7.45 39.72 -14.39
CA LEU A 242 7.50 38.92 -13.16
C LEU A 242 6.53 37.73 -13.21
N GLN A 243 5.39 37.89 -13.89
CA GLN A 243 4.39 36.84 -14.04
C GLN A 243 4.68 35.84 -15.18
N ASN A 244 5.63 36.14 -16.07
CA ASN A 244 5.95 35.33 -17.25
C ASN A 244 7.38 34.76 -17.20
N LEU A 245 7.89 34.50 -16.00
CA LEU A 245 9.22 33.94 -15.81
C LEU A 245 9.26 32.44 -16.18
N PRO A 246 10.36 31.96 -16.80
CA PRO A 246 10.61 30.53 -16.90
C PRO A 246 10.71 29.88 -15.51
N ALA A 247 10.11 28.71 -15.39
CA ALA A 247 10.11 27.89 -14.19
C ALA A 247 10.33 26.41 -14.54
N GLU A 248 11.03 25.69 -13.67
CA GLU A 248 11.18 24.24 -13.74
C GLU A 248 10.41 23.60 -12.58
N VAL A 249 9.57 22.62 -12.89
CA VAL A 249 8.88 21.78 -11.91
C VAL A 249 9.64 20.46 -11.76
N THR A 250 10.06 20.15 -10.54
CA THR A 250 10.68 18.88 -10.12
C THR A 250 9.87 18.27 -8.99
N HIS A 251 10.24 17.06 -8.55
CA HIS A 251 9.54 16.37 -7.47
C HIS A 251 10.49 15.61 -6.55
N GLN A 252 10.04 15.39 -5.30
CA GLN A 252 10.71 14.55 -4.31
C GLN A 252 9.65 13.70 -3.62
N ALA A 253 9.90 12.39 -3.51
CA ALA A 253 8.99 11.45 -2.88
C ALA A 253 9.63 10.82 -1.63
N VAL A 254 8.87 10.76 -0.54
CA VAL A 254 9.19 10.01 0.67
C VAL A 254 8.08 9.01 0.90
N CYS A 255 8.41 7.73 0.95
CA CYS A 255 7.45 6.63 1.01
C CYS A 255 7.73 5.70 2.18
N ASP A 256 6.67 5.10 2.71
CA ASP A 256 6.76 3.98 3.63
C ASP A 256 7.43 2.75 2.97
N PRO A 257 8.01 1.82 3.75
CA PRO A 257 8.54 0.58 3.20
C PRO A 257 7.48 -0.21 2.42
N GLY A 258 7.84 -0.71 1.23
CA GLY A 258 6.96 -1.52 0.41
C GLY A 258 6.12 -0.75 -0.61
N VAL A 259 6.15 0.58 -0.64
CA VAL A 259 5.54 1.41 -1.69
C VAL A 259 6.54 2.40 -2.28
N SER A 260 6.39 2.70 -3.56
CA SER A 260 7.22 3.69 -4.25
C SER A 260 6.41 4.49 -5.27
N VAL A 261 6.86 5.71 -5.52
CA VAL A 261 6.30 6.59 -6.56
C VAL A 261 7.41 7.02 -7.51
N SER A 262 7.12 6.98 -8.81
CA SER A 262 7.96 7.56 -9.85
C SER A 262 7.13 8.46 -10.76
N LEU A 263 7.64 9.64 -11.09
CA LEU A 263 7.00 10.54 -12.05
C LEU A 263 7.82 10.65 -13.33
N THR A 264 7.13 10.55 -14.47
CA THR A 264 7.73 10.70 -15.79
C THR A 264 7.06 11.86 -16.53
N PRO A 265 7.83 12.81 -17.09
CA PRO A 265 9.29 12.95 -17.02
C PRO A 265 9.80 13.40 -15.63
N PRO A 266 11.12 13.34 -15.33
CA PRO A 266 11.65 13.74 -14.02
C PRO A 266 11.50 15.24 -13.71
N SER A 267 11.49 16.08 -14.75
CA SER A 267 11.22 17.52 -14.65
C SER A 267 10.47 18.04 -15.87
N GLN A 268 9.84 19.21 -15.71
CA GLN A 268 9.14 19.93 -16.77
C GLN A 268 9.42 21.43 -16.68
N ASN A 269 9.68 22.07 -17.81
CA ASN A 269 9.76 23.52 -17.90
C ASN A 269 8.39 24.11 -18.24
N VAL A 270 8.06 25.24 -17.63
CA VAL A 270 6.81 25.95 -17.81
C VAL A 270 7.02 27.45 -17.58
N THR A 271 6.16 28.28 -18.15
CA THR A 271 6.08 29.69 -17.73
C THR A 271 5.29 29.76 -16.43
N SER A 272 5.72 30.57 -15.47
CA SER A 272 4.98 30.82 -14.23
C SER A 272 3.49 31.12 -14.51
N GLY A 273 2.59 30.54 -13.70
CA GLY A 273 1.15 30.56 -13.94
C GLY A 273 0.65 29.47 -14.91
N GLY A 274 1.55 28.70 -15.53
CA GLY A 274 1.21 27.59 -16.40
C GLY A 274 1.06 26.26 -15.67
N THR A 275 0.52 25.28 -16.38
CA THR A 275 0.32 23.90 -15.89
C THR A 275 1.22 22.92 -16.63
N VAL A 276 1.79 21.97 -15.88
CA VAL A 276 2.52 20.81 -16.43
C VAL A 276 1.85 19.50 -16.03
N SER A 277 2.13 18.44 -16.78
CA SER A 277 1.64 17.10 -16.49
C SER A 277 2.78 16.09 -16.34
N PHE A 278 2.58 15.13 -15.44
CA PHE A 278 3.44 13.98 -15.21
C PHE A 278 2.60 12.71 -15.24
N ASP A 279 3.18 11.61 -15.72
CA ASP A 279 2.66 10.27 -15.46
C ASP A 279 3.25 9.80 -14.12
N GLU A 280 2.41 9.75 -13.09
CA GLU A 280 2.76 9.29 -11.75
C GLU A 280 2.43 7.79 -11.63
N THR A 281 3.47 6.96 -11.52
CA THR A 281 3.34 5.52 -11.30
C THR A 281 3.59 5.19 -9.83
N ILE A 282 2.59 4.64 -9.17
CA ILE A 282 2.63 4.12 -7.80
C ILE A 282 2.82 2.62 -7.89
N THR A 283 3.86 2.08 -7.26
CA THR A 283 4.20 0.65 -7.30
C THR A 283 4.27 0.09 -5.89
N LEU A 284 3.55 -1.00 -5.67
CA LEU A 284 3.54 -1.74 -4.43
C LEU A 284 4.47 -2.96 -4.56
N ALA A 285 5.30 -3.21 -3.54
CA ALA A 285 6.19 -4.35 -3.52
C ALA A 285 5.41 -5.67 -3.40
N ALA A 286 6.00 -6.77 -3.89
CA ALA A 286 5.38 -8.09 -3.84
C ALA A 286 5.29 -8.65 -2.41
N ASP A 287 6.11 -8.15 -1.49
CA ASP A 287 6.15 -8.50 -0.07
C ASP A 287 5.53 -7.40 0.83
N ALA A 288 4.76 -6.48 0.25
CA ALA A 288 4.06 -5.46 1.02
C ALA A 288 3.09 -6.13 2.02
N PRO A 289 3.03 -5.64 3.28
CA PRO A 289 2.22 -6.26 4.32
C PRO A 289 0.73 -6.11 4.00
N GLN A 290 0.07 -7.24 3.75
CA GLN A 290 -1.36 -7.30 3.41
C GLN A 290 -2.25 -6.85 4.58
N GLY A 291 -3.42 -6.29 4.26
CA GLY A 291 -4.37 -5.76 5.24
C GLY A 291 -3.95 -4.45 5.91
N THR A 292 -2.92 -3.77 5.38
CA THR A 292 -2.43 -2.49 5.89
C THR A 292 -2.58 -1.37 4.87
N THR A 293 -2.44 -0.12 5.33
CA THR A 293 -2.33 1.05 4.45
C THR A 293 -0.88 1.56 4.50
N VAL A 294 -0.28 1.77 3.33
CA VAL A 294 1.05 2.37 3.18
C VAL A 294 0.95 3.70 2.45
N SER A 295 1.81 4.65 2.79
CA SER A 295 1.70 6.02 2.31
C SER A 295 2.98 6.54 1.63
N CYS A 296 2.80 7.50 0.72
CA CYS A 296 3.86 8.35 0.19
C CYS A 296 3.48 9.82 0.29
N GLN A 297 4.46 10.66 0.59
CA GLN A 297 4.37 12.10 0.44
C GLN A 297 5.21 12.55 -0.76
N VAL A 298 4.58 13.17 -1.74
CA VAL A 298 5.23 13.67 -2.96
C VAL A 298 5.20 15.19 -2.95
N SER A 299 6.37 15.82 -2.85
CA SER A 299 6.51 17.28 -2.87
C SER A 299 6.93 17.74 -4.26
N PHE A 300 6.18 18.68 -4.84
CA PHE A 300 6.48 19.30 -6.13
C PHE A 300 7.18 20.65 -5.90
N LEU A 301 8.39 20.77 -6.43
CA LEU A 301 9.23 21.95 -6.25
C LEU A 301 9.22 22.78 -7.54
N VAL A 302 9.07 24.09 -7.39
CA VAL A 302 9.19 25.06 -8.49
C VAL A 302 10.52 25.78 -8.33
N ASN A 303 11.42 25.60 -9.29
CA ASN A 303 12.82 26.07 -9.24
C ASN A 303 13.54 25.62 -7.96
N GLY A 304 13.28 24.38 -7.52
CA GLY A 304 13.88 23.79 -6.33
C GLY A 304 13.29 24.25 -4.98
N GLN A 305 12.30 25.14 -4.98
CA GLN A 305 11.60 25.59 -3.77
C GLN A 305 10.19 25.03 -3.71
N LEU A 306 9.72 24.69 -2.49
CA LEU A 306 8.34 24.29 -2.26
C LEU A 306 7.46 25.54 -2.19
N PRO A 307 6.50 25.77 -3.10
CA PRO A 307 5.70 26.98 -3.07
C PRO A 307 4.76 27.05 -1.87
N GLY A 308 4.23 25.90 -1.44
CA GLY A 308 3.27 25.81 -0.34
C GLY A 308 2.79 24.37 -0.11
N PRO A 309 1.97 24.13 0.94
CA PRO A 309 1.44 22.81 1.26
C PRO A 309 0.55 22.20 0.17
N GLU A 310 -0.06 23.01 -0.69
CA GLU A 310 -0.84 22.60 -1.86
C GLU A 310 0.00 21.94 -2.97
N PHE A 311 1.32 22.05 -2.88
CA PHE A 311 2.28 21.33 -3.72
C PHE A 311 2.79 20.04 -3.08
N VAL A 312 2.22 19.64 -1.94
CA VAL A 312 2.50 18.36 -1.30
C VAL A 312 1.30 17.44 -1.48
N GLN A 313 1.53 16.32 -2.14
CA GLN A 313 0.54 15.28 -2.33
C GLN A 313 0.71 14.17 -1.29
N GLN A 314 -0.40 13.77 -0.69
CA GLN A 314 -0.52 12.52 0.06
C GLN A 314 -1.04 11.42 -0.88
N VAL A 315 -0.33 10.30 -0.94
CA VAL A 315 -0.75 9.05 -1.59
C VAL A 315 -0.94 8.00 -0.52
N ASP A 316 -2.13 7.40 -0.45
CA ASP A 316 -2.41 6.28 0.44
C ASP A 316 -2.81 5.05 -0.40
N VAL A 317 -2.20 3.89 -0.10
CA VAL A 317 -2.46 2.63 -0.79
C VAL A 317 -2.90 1.58 0.23
N ASP A 318 -4.13 1.10 0.10
CA ASP A 318 -4.60 -0.06 0.85
C ASP A 318 -4.05 -1.33 0.19
N VAL A 319 -3.29 -2.12 0.95
CA VAL A 319 -2.72 -3.39 0.50
C VAL A 319 -3.78 -4.47 0.65
N LEU A 320 -4.31 -4.92 -0.49
CA LEU A 320 -5.33 -5.95 -0.53
C LEU A 320 -4.78 -7.29 -0.04
N ASP A 321 -5.59 -7.98 0.74
CA ASP A 321 -5.34 -9.36 1.15
C ASP A 321 -5.82 -10.33 0.08
N VAL A 322 -4.90 -11.17 -0.39
CA VAL A 322 -5.09 -12.13 -1.49
C VAL A 322 -4.72 -13.55 -1.08
N GLU A 323 -4.28 -13.76 0.16
CA GLU A 323 -3.88 -15.07 0.65
C GLU A 323 -5.09 -15.80 1.25
N PRO A 324 -5.40 -17.04 0.82
CA PRO A 324 -6.46 -17.81 1.45
C PRO A 324 -6.02 -18.38 2.80
N PRO A 325 -6.95 -18.57 3.74
CA PRO A 325 -6.67 -19.21 5.02
C PRO A 325 -6.04 -20.60 4.87
N VAL A 326 -5.09 -20.92 5.74
CA VAL A 326 -4.55 -22.29 5.87
C VAL A 326 -5.49 -23.11 6.74
N VAL A 327 -6.10 -24.15 6.18
CA VAL A 327 -7.01 -25.07 6.88
C VAL A 327 -6.32 -26.40 7.16
N THR A 328 -6.33 -26.84 8.41
CA THR A 328 -5.78 -28.13 8.86
C THR A 328 -6.86 -28.95 9.56
N VAL A 329 -6.89 -30.25 9.29
CA VAL A 329 -7.86 -31.21 9.86
C VAL A 329 -7.07 -32.42 10.37
N SER A 330 -7.37 -32.92 11.57
CA SER A 330 -6.74 -34.13 12.08
C SER A 330 -7.21 -35.38 11.33
N ASP A 331 -6.35 -36.39 11.26
CA ASP A 331 -6.76 -37.74 10.89
C ASP A 331 -7.13 -38.49 12.17
N GLU A 332 -8.24 -39.23 12.17
CA GLU A 332 -8.70 -39.98 13.33
C GLU A 332 -8.90 -41.46 12.99
N THR A 333 -8.65 -42.32 13.97
CA THR A 333 -9.00 -43.73 13.90
C THR A 333 -9.73 -44.12 15.16
N VAL A 334 -10.98 -44.60 15.02
CA VAL A 334 -11.82 -45.00 16.13
C VAL A 334 -12.35 -46.41 15.93
N GLU A 335 -12.72 -47.02 17.04
CA GLU A 335 -13.38 -48.32 17.04
C GLU A 335 -14.88 -48.18 16.78
N ALA A 336 -15.43 -49.09 15.96
CA ALA A 336 -16.84 -49.18 15.67
C ALA A 336 -17.65 -49.43 16.96
N THR A 337 -18.75 -48.71 17.10
CA THR A 337 -19.68 -48.85 18.24
C THR A 337 -20.92 -49.67 17.90
N GLY A 338 -20.98 -50.15 16.66
CA GLY A 338 -22.05 -50.97 16.11
C GLY A 338 -21.87 -51.17 14.59
N PRO A 339 -22.81 -51.90 13.94
CA PRO A 339 -22.72 -52.22 12.52
C PRO A 339 -22.74 -51.00 11.59
N ASP A 340 -23.34 -49.89 12.04
CA ASP A 340 -23.39 -48.64 11.28
C ASP A 340 -22.10 -47.79 11.43
N GLY A 341 -21.16 -48.23 12.28
CA GLY A 341 -19.88 -47.58 12.53
C GLY A 341 -19.79 -46.86 13.88
N ALA A 342 -19.19 -45.67 13.90
CA ALA A 342 -18.95 -44.89 15.13
C ALA A 342 -19.06 -43.38 14.89
N GLU A 343 -19.48 -42.66 15.92
CA GLU A 343 -19.35 -41.21 15.96
C GLU A 343 -17.87 -40.85 16.11
N VAL A 344 -17.37 -39.95 15.26
CA VAL A 344 -15.96 -39.51 15.27
C VAL A 344 -15.91 -38.02 15.57
N ASP A 345 -15.27 -37.68 16.68
CA ASP A 345 -14.84 -36.32 16.97
C ASP A 345 -13.45 -36.08 16.40
N TYR A 346 -13.24 -34.95 15.73
CA TYR A 346 -11.96 -34.56 15.14
C TYR A 346 -11.74 -33.05 15.26
N ASP A 347 -10.48 -32.64 15.23
CA ASP A 347 -10.10 -31.23 15.32
C ASP A 347 -9.86 -30.63 13.93
N ALA A 348 -10.38 -29.42 13.71
CA ALA A 348 -10.10 -28.64 12.52
C ALA A 348 -9.80 -27.18 12.90
N THR A 349 -8.76 -26.60 12.32
CA THR A 349 -8.36 -25.22 12.54
C THR A 349 -8.13 -24.51 11.22
N ALA A 350 -8.39 -23.21 11.20
CA ALA A 350 -8.04 -22.34 10.09
C ALA A 350 -7.31 -21.10 10.60
N THR A 351 -6.25 -20.68 9.92
CA THR A 351 -5.53 -19.44 10.24
C THR A 351 -5.16 -18.70 8.98
N ASP A 352 -5.34 -17.39 9.03
CA ASP A 352 -5.04 -16.44 7.97
C ASP A 352 -3.90 -15.48 8.40
N ASN A 353 -3.14 -14.95 7.44
CA ASN A 353 -2.02 -14.05 7.68
C ASN A 353 -2.47 -12.64 8.12
N VAL A 354 -3.66 -12.18 7.72
CA VAL A 354 -4.23 -10.88 8.07
C VAL A 354 -5.31 -11.01 9.14
N ASP A 355 -6.28 -11.91 8.95
CA ASP A 355 -7.43 -12.08 9.83
C ASP A 355 -7.14 -12.95 11.07
N GLY A 356 -6.05 -13.72 11.05
CA GLY A 356 -5.67 -14.61 12.15
C GLY A 356 -6.56 -15.86 12.25
N PRO A 357 -6.93 -16.32 13.45
CA PRO A 357 -7.72 -17.55 13.61
C PRO A 357 -9.15 -17.44 13.06
N LEU A 358 -9.54 -18.41 12.25
CA LEU A 358 -10.87 -18.55 11.66
C LEU A 358 -11.52 -19.89 12.06
N VAL A 359 -12.84 -19.97 11.93
CA VAL A 359 -13.62 -21.19 12.20
C VAL A 359 -13.92 -21.91 10.88
N PRO A 360 -13.31 -23.08 10.59
CA PRO A 360 -13.62 -23.82 9.38
C PRO A 360 -14.99 -24.49 9.46
N THR A 361 -15.64 -24.62 8.30
CA THR A 361 -16.86 -25.41 8.11
C THR A 361 -16.50 -26.73 7.43
N CYS A 362 -16.85 -27.85 8.07
CA CYS A 362 -16.46 -29.19 7.66
C CYS A 362 -17.65 -30.07 7.27
N ALA A 363 -17.43 -30.97 6.31
CA ALA A 363 -18.40 -31.96 5.88
C ALA A 363 -17.74 -33.35 5.71
N PRO A 364 -18.24 -34.41 6.40
CA PRO A 364 -19.22 -34.37 7.51
C PRO A 364 -18.69 -33.61 8.74
N PRO A 365 -19.52 -32.93 9.57
CA PRO A 365 -19.06 -32.20 10.76
C PRO A 365 -18.54 -33.14 11.88
N SER A 366 -17.68 -32.63 12.78
CA SER A 366 -17.22 -33.38 13.95
C SER A 366 -18.40 -33.90 14.79
N GLY A 367 -18.26 -35.12 15.30
CA GLY A 367 -19.31 -35.85 16.01
C GLY A 367 -20.34 -36.51 15.09
N SER A 368 -20.12 -36.49 13.77
CA SER A 368 -20.96 -37.27 12.84
C SER A 368 -20.71 -38.77 12.98
N LEU A 369 -21.72 -39.56 12.63
CA LEU A 369 -21.58 -41.00 12.45
C LEU A 369 -20.83 -41.29 11.13
N PHE A 370 -19.73 -42.05 11.23
CA PHE A 370 -18.96 -42.53 10.10
C PHE A 370 -19.11 -44.04 9.97
N ALA A 371 -19.34 -44.51 8.76
CA ALA A 371 -19.38 -45.94 8.46
C ALA A 371 -18.00 -46.57 8.60
N ILE A 372 -17.97 -47.89 8.84
CA ILE A 372 -16.72 -48.67 8.89
C ILE A 372 -15.93 -48.49 7.60
N GLY A 373 -14.63 -48.21 7.74
CA GLY A 373 -13.73 -47.83 6.67
C GLY A 373 -13.25 -46.38 6.77
N ALA A 374 -12.57 -45.91 5.72
CA ALA A 374 -12.03 -44.57 5.65
C ALA A 374 -13.02 -43.61 4.95
N THR A 375 -13.30 -42.48 5.60
CA THR A 375 -14.10 -41.37 5.06
C THR A 375 -13.29 -40.09 5.08
N VAL A 376 -13.22 -39.38 3.95
CA VAL A 376 -12.53 -38.08 3.88
C VAL A 376 -13.48 -36.96 4.30
N VAL A 377 -13.08 -36.20 5.31
CA VAL A 377 -13.70 -34.93 5.70
C VAL A 377 -13.03 -33.81 4.93
N THR A 378 -13.81 -32.90 4.36
CA THR A 378 -13.30 -31.65 3.76
C THR A 378 -13.79 -30.46 4.58
N CYS A 379 -12.86 -29.59 4.95
CA CYS A 379 -13.12 -28.36 5.69
C CYS A 379 -12.73 -27.15 4.85
N THR A 380 -13.51 -26.07 4.94
CA THR A 380 -13.24 -24.80 4.24
C THR A 380 -13.38 -23.62 5.20
N ALA A 381 -12.60 -22.57 4.97
CA ALA A 381 -12.71 -21.30 5.68
C ALA A 381 -12.56 -20.15 4.68
N THR A 382 -13.32 -19.08 4.89
CA THR A 382 -13.25 -17.85 4.09
C THR A 382 -12.91 -16.70 5.02
N ASP A 383 -11.92 -15.89 4.63
CA ASP A 383 -11.47 -14.70 5.37
C ASP A 383 -12.38 -13.48 5.13
N ALA A 384 -12.03 -12.31 5.68
CA ALA A 384 -12.79 -11.08 5.50
C ALA A 384 -12.62 -10.45 4.09
N ALA A 385 -11.51 -10.74 3.42
CA ALA A 385 -11.22 -10.29 2.05
C ALA A 385 -11.95 -11.12 0.98
N GLY A 386 -12.49 -12.28 1.35
CA GLY A 386 -13.20 -13.22 0.50
C GLY A 386 -12.35 -14.37 -0.06
N ASN A 387 -11.08 -14.51 0.37
CA ASN A 387 -10.25 -15.65 -0.05
C ASN A 387 -10.68 -16.91 0.71
N THR A 388 -10.71 -18.05 0.03
CA THR A 388 -11.21 -19.31 0.59
C THR A 388 -10.15 -20.39 0.59
N GLY A 389 -9.83 -20.89 1.78
CA GLY A 389 -8.96 -22.03 2.02
C GLY A 389 -9.71 -23.35 2.15
N SER A 390 -9.03 -24.47 1.89
CA SER A 390 -9.57 -25.82 2.05
C SER A 390 -8.52 -26.79 2.59
N GLY A 391 -8.96 -27.73 3.42
CA GLY A 391 -8.13 -28.78 4.01
C GLY A 391 -8.93 -30.08 4.17
N THR A 392 -8.24 -31.21 4.28
CA THR A 392 -8.88 -32.53 4.39
C THR A 392 -8.25 -33.35 5.50
N GLY A 393 -9.06 -34.17 6.16
CA GLY A 393 -8.64 -35.20 7.11
C GLY A 393 -9.37 -36.52 6.84
N THR A 394 -8.80 -37.63 7.27
CA THR A 394 -9.33 -38.98 7.06
C THR A 394 -9.82 -39.56 8.37
N MET A 395 -11.12 -39.84 8.45
CA MET A 395 -11.76 -40.53 9.57
C MET A 395 -11.83 -42.01 9.25
N THR A 396 -11.16 -42.84 10.05
CA THR A 396 -11.13 -44.29 9.85
C THR A 396 -11.86 -44.98 10.98
N VAL A 397 -12.99 -45.62 10.68
CA VAL A 397 -13.68 -46.48 11.65
C VAL A 397 -13.25 -47.91 11.37
N VAL A 398 -12.75 -48.61 12.37
CA VAL A 398 -12.33 -50.02 12.28
C VAL A 398 -13.12 -50.85 13.27
N ASP A 399 -13.19 -52.16 13.02
CA ASP A 399 -13.65 -53.13 14.01
C ASP A 399 -12.50 -54.10 14.31
N THR A 400 -11.98 -53.99 15.53
CA THR A 400 -10.87 -54.74 16.09
C THR A 400 -11.29 -55.51 17.35
N THR A 401 -12.56 -55.42 17.75
CA THR A 401 -13.10 -56.00 18.98
C THR A 401 -13.60 -57.41 18.67
N PRO A 402 -13.00 -58.47 19.27
CA PRO A 402 -13.48 -59.83 19.05
C PRO A 402 -14.84 -60.11 19.69
N PRO A 403 -15.59 -61.10 19.18
CA PRO A 403 -16.84 -61.55 19.80
C PRO A 403 -16.65 -62.04 21.23
N ASP A 404 -17.67 -61.85 22.06
CA ASP A 404 -17.81 -62.53 23.35
C ASP A 404 -18.45 -63.90 23.14
N VAL A 405 -17.84 -64.95 23.72
CA VAL A 405 -18.31 -66.34 23.58
C VAL A 405 -18.74 -66.94 24.91
N ALA A 406 -19.74 -67.82 24.85
CA ALA A 406 -20.23 -68.58 25.98
C ALA A 406 -20.39 -70.06 25.61
N CYS A 407 -20.06 -70.93 26.56
CA CYS A 407 -20.42 -72.33 26.52
C CYS A 407 -21.24 -72.66 27.76
N SER A 408 -22.54 -72.87 27.60
CA SER A 408 -23.45 -73.14 28.71
C SER A 408 -23.99 -74.56 28.66
N GLU A 409 -24.36 -75.13 29.80
CA GLU A 409 -24.90 -76.49 29.85
C GLU A 409 -26.25 -76.58 29.11
N GLY A 410 -26.36 -77.53 28.18
CA GLY A 410 -27.53 -77.75 27.34
C GLY A 410 -28.38 -78.95 27.77
N ALA A 411 -29.62 -79.00 27.31
CA ALA A 411 -30.50 -80.15 27.53
C ALA A 411 -30.21 -81.27 26.53
N ASN A 412 -30.47 -82.52 26.91
CA ASN A 412 -30.52 -83.63 25.95
C ASN A 412 -31.79 -83.54 25.07
N PRO A 413 -31.93 -84.35 24.01
CA PRO A 413 -33.13 -84.37 23.16
C PRO A 413 -34.45 -84.65 23.89
N GLY A 414 -34.40 -85.15 25.13
CA GLY A 414 -35.57 -85.36 26.00
C GLY A 414 -35.89 -84.18 26.91
N GLY A 415 -35.25 -83.02 26.72
CA GLY A 415 -35.46 -81.80 27.51
C GLY A 415 -34.89 -81.86 28.93
N THR A 416 -34.11 -82.89 29.26
CA THR A 416 -33.47 -83.04 30.57
C THR A 416 -32.00 -82.67 30.45
N VAL A 417 -31.50 -81.80 31.33
CA VAL A 417 -30.07 -81.54 31.47
C VAL A 417 -29.43 -82.73 32.20
N PRO A 418 -28.67 -83.63 31.52
CA PRO A 418 -28.14 -84.83 32.15
C PRO A 418 -26.98 -84.46 33.08
N ARG A 419 -26.85 -85.14 34.21
CA ARG A 419 -25.64 -85.03 35.05
C ARG A 419 -24.42 -85.42 34.23
N SER A 420 -23.55 -84.46 33.97
CA SER A 420 -22.35 -84.64 33.15
C SER A 420 -21.12 -84.92 34.02
N HIS A 421 -20.11 -85.57 33.42
CA HIS A 421 -18.78 -85.72 33.99
C HIS A 421 -17.85 -84.85 33.13
N ASN A 422 -17.12 -83.93 33.73
CA ASN A 422 -15.99 -83.19 33.14
C ASN A 422 -15.28 -83.90 31.95
N GLN A 423 -15.26 -83.44 30.70
CA GLN A 423 -16.00 -82.35 30.01
C GLN A 423 -16.98 -82.90 28.95
N ASP A 424 -17.65 -84.01 29.28
CA ASP A 424 -18.61 -84.69 28.43
C ASP A 424 -20.03 -84.22 28.74
N GLY A 425 -20.67 -83.53 27.80
CA GLY A 425 -21.96 -82.92 28.07
C GLY A 425 -22.75 -82.54 26.83
N PHE A 426 -23.97 -82.07 27.07
CA PHE A 426 -24.69 -81.26 26.11
C PHE A 426 -24.39 -79.80 26.43
N PHE A 427 -24.14 -79.00 25.40
CA PHE A 427 -23.84 -77.58 25.55
C PHE A 427 -24.64 -76.75 24.56
N LEU A 428 -25.00 -75.54 24.98
CA LEU A 428 -25.52 -74.48 24.14
C LEU A 428 -24.39 -73.50 23.88
N LEU A 429 -24.01 -73.37 22.61
CA LEU A 429 -23.00 -72.42 22.14
C LEU A 429 -23.64 -71.03 22.06
N GLY A 430 -22.94 -70.02 22.58
CA GLY A 430 -23.35 -68.64 22.48
C GLY A 430 -22.22 -67.76 21.95
N ALA A 431 -22.54 -66.81 21.09
CA ALA A 431 -21.63 -65.74 20.73
C ALA A 431 -22.39 -64.44 20.46
N THR A 432 -21.85 -63.34 20.95
CA THR A 432 -22.38 -61.99 20.73
C THR A 432 -21.24 -61.07 20.35
N ASP A 433 -21.47 -60.21 19.38
CA ASP A 433 -20.55 -59.16 19.01
C ASP A 433 -21.31 -57.84 18.82
N LEU A 434 -20.62 -56.71 19.00
CA LEU A 434 -21.23 -55.39 18.92
C LEU A 434 -21.50 -54.97 17.48
N VAL A 435 -20.64 -55.38 16.54
CA VAL A 435 -20.66 -54.97 15.13
C VAL A 435 -21.21 -56.08 14.26
N ASP A 436 -20.83 -57.34 14.52
CA ASP A 436 -21.30 -58.52 13.82
C ASP A 436 -22.53 -59.16 14.53
N PRO A 437 -23.73 -59.09 13.93
CA PRO A 437 -24.91 -59.71 14.53
C PRO A 437 -24.88 -61.24 14.48
N ASP A 438 -24.04 -61.86 13.63
CA ASP A 438 -23.98 -63.31 13.45
C ASP A 438 -22.52 -63.85 13.54
N PRO A 439 -21.82 -63.73 14.69
CA PRO A 439 -20.46 -64.22 14.83
C PRO A 439 -20.37 -65.73 14.59
N VAL A 440 -19.32 -66.15 13.88
CA VAL A 440 -19.16 -67.56 13.48
C VAL A 440 -18.47 -68.34 14.60
N ILE A 441 -19.20 -69.29 15.20
CA ILE A 441 -18.71 -70.07 16.34
C ILE A 441 -17.97 -71.34 15.86
N TYR A 442 -16.87 -71.65 16.53
CA TYR A 442 -16.14 -72.91 16.40
C TYR A 442 -15.90 -73.56 17.76
N VAL A 443 -15.84 -74.88 17.78
CA VAL A 443 -15.45 -75.67 18.96
C VAL A 443 -14.07 -76.26 18.70
N ARG A 444 -13.07 -75.81 19.44
CA ARG A 444 -11.71 -76.31 19.43
C ARG A 444 -11.58 -77.48 20.40
N ASP A 445 -11.11 -78.61 19.90
CA ASP A 445 -10.59 -79.70 20.73
C ASP A 445 -9.18 -79.36 21.19
N SER A 446 -8.98 -79.07 22.48
CA SER A 446 -7.68 -78.70 23.04
C SER A 446 -6.62 -79.80 22.91
N GLY A 447 -7.04 -81.07 22.81
CA GLY A 447 -6.14 -82.22 22.69
C GLY A 447 -5.53 -82.36 21.29
N SER A 448 -6.33 -82.16 20.23
CA SER A 448 -5.89 -82.31 18.84
C SER A 448 -5.69 -80.99 18.09
N GLY A 449 -6.22 -79.88 18.60
CA GLY A 449 -6.34 -78.60 17.90
C GLY A 449 -7.42 -78.57 16.81
N THR A 450 -8.20 -79.64 16.64
CA THR A 450 -9.25 -79.72 15.62
C THR A 450 -10.35 -78.70 15.90
N LEU A 451 -10.74 -77.93 14.89
CA LEU A 451 -11.89 -77.02 14.94
C LEU A 451 -13.12 -77.70 14.34
N PHE A 452 -14.18 -77.82 15.13
CA PHE A 452 -15.51 -78.21 14.67
C PHE A 452 -16.35 -76.95 14.41
N GLY A 453 -17.14 -76.94 13.34
CA GLY A 453 -17.94 -75.79 12.94
C GLY A 453 -17.92 -75.58 11.41
N PRO A 454 -18.41 -74.43 10.92
CA PRO A 454 -18.96 -73.31 11.70
C PRO A 454 -20.32 -73.63 12.34
N TYR A 455 -20.63 -72.95 13.45
CA TYR A 455 -21.91 -73.00 14.16
C TYR A 455 -22.48 -71.59 14.35
N ALA A 456 -23.81 -71.48 14.40
CA ALA A 456 -24.49 -70.23 14.72
C ALA A 456 -24.73 -70.10 16.24
N ASP A 457 -25.04 -68.88 16.68
CA ASP A 457 -25.51 -68.63 18.05
C ASP A 457 -26.73 -69.51 18.38
N GLY A 458 -26.74 -70.08 19.59
CA GLY A 458 -27.77 -71.01 20.03
C GLY A 458 -27.63 -72.45 19.52
N GLN A 459 -26.56 -72.80 18.81
CA GLN A 459 -26.30 -74.18 18.39
C GLN A 459 -26.15 -75.09 19.61
N GLN A 460 -26.97 -76.16 19.67
CA GLN A 460 -26.78 -77.22 20.64
C GLN A 460 -25.77 -78.25 20.15
N ILE A 461 -24.82 -78.60 21.01
CA ILE A 461 -23.87 -79.67 20.75
C ILE A 461 -23.96 -80.73 21.85
N LYS A 462 -23.55 -81.95 21.50
CA LYS A 462 -23.10 -82.94 22.46
C LYS A 462 -21.60 -83.10 22.29
N TYR A 463 -20.82 -82.96 23.34
CA TYR A 463 -19.39 -83.26 23.31
C TYR A 463 -19.11 -84.59 24.00
N THR A 464 -18.15 -85.34 23.49
CA THR A 464 -17.65 -86.56 24.11
C THR A 464 -16.15 -86.65 23.88
N GLU A 465 -15.39 -86.62 24.96
CA GLU A 465 -13.97 -86.81 24.99
C GLU A 465 -13.66 -88.29 24.74
N THR A 466 -12.81 -88.52 23.75
CA THR A 466 -12.34 -89.84 23.35
C THR A 466 -10.81 -89.82 23.30
N PRO A 467 -10.12 -89.91 24.46
CA PRO A 467 -8.66 -89.84 24.51
C PRO A 467 -8.02 -90.89 23.60
N GLY A 468 -7.10 -90.47 22.72
CA GLY A 468 -6.45 -91.33 21.73
C GLY A 468 -7.33 -91.72 20.51
N GLY A 469 -8.55 -91.20 20.43
CA GLY A 469 -9.44 -91.33 19.28
C GLY A 469 -9.10 -90.38 18.12
N GLN A 470 -9.93 -90.39 17.09
CA GLN A 470 -9.88 -89.43 15.98
C GLN A 470 -11.03 -88.43 16.11
N PRO A 471 -10.75 -87.11 16.05
CA PRO A 471 -11.78 -86.08 16.05
C PRO A 471 -12.82 -86.31 14.96
N ARG A 472 -14.11 -86.27 15.30
CA ARG A 472 -15.21 -86.43 14.32
C ARG A 472 -16.52 -85.83 14.81
N SER A 473 -17.42 -85.51 13.88
CA SER A 473 -18.78 -85.04 14.19
C SER A 473 -19.85 -85.95 13.57
N LYS A 474 -21.06 -85.95 14.14
CA LYS A 474 -22.27 -86.54 13.55
C LYS A 474 -23.52 -85.77 13.98
N SER A 475 -24.53 -85.67 13.13
CA SER A 475 -25.82 -85.08 13.50
C SER A 475 -26.65 -86.01 14.40
N MET A 476 -27.47 -85.44 15.26
CA MET A 476 -28.46 -86.12 16.10
C MET A 476 -29.87 -85.50 15.92
N PRO A 477 -30.95 -86.19 16.32
CA PRO A 477 -32.28 -85.60 16.37
C PRO A 477 -32.33 -84.32 17.23
N GLY A 478 -33.12 -83.33 16.81
CA GLY A 478 -33.31 -82.08 17.55
C GLY A 478 -32.27 -80.99 17.24
N ASP A 479 -31.66 -81.04 16.05
CA ASP A 479 -30.64 -80.08 15.59
C ASP A 479 -29.38 -80.01 16.47
N ILE A 480 -29.04 -81.14 17.10
CA ILE A 480 -27.85 -81.28 17.94
C ILE A 480 -26.72 -81.91 17.12
N VAL A 481 -25.52 -81.33 17.18
CA VAL A 481 -24.31 -81.93 16.60
C VAL A 481 -23.51 -82.65 17.68
N HIS A 482 -23.26 -83.95 17.50
CA HIS A 482 -22.43 -84.74 18.42
C HIS A 482 -20.97 -84.75 17.95
N LEU A 483 -20.13 -84.07 18.73
CA LEU A 483 -18.69 -83.93 18.56
C LEU A 483 -17.95 -84.97 19.41
N PHE A 484 -16.90 -85.54 18.84
CA PHE A 484 -15.96 -86.42 19.52
C PHE A 484 -14.59 -85.80 19.42
N GLY A 485 -13.99 -85.42 20.55
CA GLY A 485 -12.64 -84.84 20.62
C GLY A 485 -11.67 -85.74 21.36
N THR A 486 -10.43 -85.30 21.52
CA THR A 486 -9.35 -86.04 22.19
C THR A 486 -8.88 -85.37 23.49
N GLY A 487 -9.32 -84.15 23.75
CA GLY A 487 -9.22 -83.43 25.02
C GLY A 487 -10.45 -82.53 25.24
N ASP A 488 -10.23 -81.43 25.96
CA ASP A 488 -11.26 -80.48 26.40
C ASP A 488 -11.87 -79.68 25.24
N ALA A 489 -13.16 -79.34 25.37
CA ALA A 489 -13.88 -78.50 24.40
C ALA A 489 -13.74 -77.00 24.75
N GLU A 490 -13.22 -76.21 23.83
CA GLU A 490 -13.10 -74.76 23.95
C GLU A 490 -13.91 -74.08 22.84
N VAL A 491 -14.78 -73.13 23.21
CA VAL A 491 -15.54 -72.33 22.25
C VAL A 491 -14.73 -71.09 21.89
N ILE A 492 -14.63 -70.83 20.60
CA ILE A 492 -14.13 -69.57 20.03
C ILE A 492 -15.15 -69.05 19.01
N ALA A 493 -15.13 -67.76 18.73
CA ALA A 493 -15.89 -67.19 17.63
C ALA A 493 -15.03 -66.21 16.84
N VAL A 494 -15.37 -66.03 15.57
CA VAL A 494 -14.73 -65.09 14.65
C VAL A 494 -15.83 -64.20 14.09
N ASP A 495 -15.64 -62.89 14.17
CA ASP A 495 -16.54 -61.92 13.54
C ASP A 495 -16.30 -61.79 12.03
N SER A 496 -17.11 -60.96 11.39
CA SER A 496 -17.03 -60.62 9.96
C SER A 496 -15.76 -59.83 9.55
N PHE A 497 -15.04 -59.24 10.50
CA PHE A 497 -13.77 -58.52 10.29
C PHE A 497 -12.53 -59.36 10.57
N GLY A 498 -12.73 -60.60 11.06
CA GLY A 498 -11.69 -61.58 11.33
C GLY A 498 -11.12 -61.54 12.76
N ASN A 499 -11.69 -60.76 13.67
CA ASN A 499 -11.24 -60.77 15.07
C ASN A 499 -11.73 -62.05 15.74
N THR A 500 -10.85 -62.71 16.49
CA THR A 500 -11.11 -64.02 17.09
C THR A 500 -11.15 -63.90 18.61
N SER A 501 -12.21 -64.42 19.22
CA SER A 501 -12.39 -64.40 20.67
C SER A 501 -11.32 -65.22 21.42
N ALA A 502 -11.15 -64.93 22.71
CA ALA A 502 -10.43 -65.84 23.59
C ALA A 502 -11.23 -67.15 23.77
N PRO A 503 -10.56 -68.32 23.86
CA PRO A 503 -11.25 -69.59 24.06
C PRO A 503 -11.93 -69.66 25.42
N VAL A 504 -13.18 -70.12 25.45
CA VAL A 504 -13.94 -70.41 26.68
C VAL A 504 -14.16 -71.91 26.79
N SER A 505 -13.62 -72.52 27.84
CA SER A 505 -13.82 -73.95 28.10
C SER A 505 -15.28 -74.25 28.40
N CYS A 506 -15.81 -75.32 27.80
CA CYS A 506 -17.10 -75.89 28.13
C CYS A 506 -17.01 -76.65 29.46
N LEU A 507 -17.21 -75.93 30.56
CA LEU A 507 -17.17 -76.51 31.90
C LEU A 507 -18.55 -76.99 32.33
N VAL A 508 -18.58 -78.09 33.07
CA VAL A 508 -19.77 -78.54 33.81
C VAL A 508 -19.47 -78.38 35.29
N PRO A 509 -20.36 -77.75 36.09
CA PRO A 509 -20.11 -77.56 37.52
C PRO A 509 -19.83 -78.90 38.22
N PRO A 510 -18.83 -78.98 39.13
CA PRO A 510 -18.65 -80.17 39.94
C PRO A 510 -19.92 -80.38 40.81
N PRO A 511 -20.30 -81.64 41.08
CA PRO A 511 -21.47 -81.92 41.90
C PRO A 511 -21.33 -81.24 43.27
N PRO A 512 -22.41 -80.64 43.84
CA PRO A 512 -22.36 -80.12 45.21
C PRO A 512 -21.98 -81.26 46.16
N MET A 513 -20.96 -81.01 46.99
CA MET A 513 -20.39 -81.99 47.92
C MET A 513 -21.38 -82.50 48.95
#